data_AF-A0A969B5K2-F1
#
_entry.id   AF-A0A969B5K2-F1
#
_cell.length_a   1.000
_cell.length_b   1.000
_cell.length_c   1.000
_cell.angle_alpha   90.00
_cell.angle_beta   90.00
_cell.angle_gamma   90.00
#
_symmetry.space_group_name_H-M   'P 1'
#
loop_
_entity.id
_entity.type
_entity.pdbx_description
1 polymer ?
#
loop_
_entity_poly.entity_id
_entity_poly.type
_entity_poly.pdbx_seq_one_letter_code
_entity_poly.pdbx_strand_id
1 'polypeptide(L)'
;MFLDSNTLLPSRPSSAMTYPDPIWTIRLLGTLKLESRFSTISHFRTRKTASLLAYLALNPQNAHSRTKLIDLLWPDSHPSDGRNSLRVSLNALRSQLEPKADLKGKVLLALGDRLQLNSQFCTTDVDRFQQHLRDADRTAQQQKKIFHWQEALKQYGGDLLPSDTSIWVEQEAGRLRDLHLATLCRLGQALLGEGKNDLALSYAGQAVQLDPLCETCHLLLMQVYVKLNRPARAIQQYQQLKQIWALEFQCLPSSALRHWVTRVLNINPDV
;
A
#
# COMPACT_ATOMS: atom_id res chain seq x y z
N MET A 1 -16.27 24.50 68.46
CA MET A 1 -15.59 23.19 68.54
C MET A 1 -16.19 22.34 67.43
N PHE A 2 -15.62 22.42 66.22
CA PHE A 2 -14.76 21.38 65.60
C PHE A 2 -15.53 20.04 65.45
N LEU A 3 -15.70 19.39 64.30
CA LEU A 3 -15.16 19.52 62.93
C LEU A 3 -16.00 18.61 62.02
N ASP A 4 -16.11 19.01 60.76
CA ASP A 4 -16.65 18.24 59.64
C ASP A 4 -16.00 16.84 59.48
N SER A 5 -16.79 15.86 59.04
CA SER A 5 -16.28 14.59 58.51
C SER A 5 -16.90 14.34 57.15
N ASN A 6 -16.35 15.07 56.17
CA ASN A 6 -16.55 14.87 54.75
C ASN A 6 -15.67 13.69 54.32
N THR A 7 -16.25 12.49 54.24
CA THR A 7 -15.56 11.29 53.77
C THR A 7 -15.41 11.37 52.24
N LEU A 8 -14.33 12.00 51.79
CA LEU A 8 -13.93 12.05 50.39
C LEU A 8 -13.55 10.63 49.92
N LEU A 9 -14.40 10.05 49.09
CA LEU A 9 -14.02 8.94 48.21
C LEU A 9 -12.87 9.40 47.29
N PRO A 10 -11.87 8.56 47.00
CA PRO A 10 -10.82 8.92 46.06
C PRO A 10 -11.43 9.12 44.67
N SER A 11 -11.24 10.33 44.15
CA SER A 11 -11.61 10.79 42.83
C SER A 11 -11.11 9.81 41.77
N ARG A 12 -12.03 9.33 40.91
CA ARG A 12 -11.70 8.65 39.65
C ARG A 12 -10.61 9.44 38.90
N PRO A 13 -9.56 8.81 38.37
CA PRO A 13 -8.68 9.51 37.45
C PRO A 13 -9.46 9.96 36.21
N SER A 14 -9.30 11.24 35.95
CA SER A 14 -9.78 12.05 34.84
C SER A 14 -9.64 11.36 33.48
N SER A 15 -10.74 11.38 32.73
CA SER A 15 -10.86 11.33 31.27
C SER A 15 -9.76 10.59 30.50
N ALA A 16 -10.00 9.30 30.22
CA ALA A 16 -9.33 8.63 29.12
C ALA A 16 -9.65 9.42 27.82
N MET A 17 -8.64 10.06 27.24
CA MET A 17 -8.76 10.60 25.89
C MET A 17 -9.01 9.43 24.95
N THR A 18 -10.26 9.21 24.58
CA THR A 18 -10.63 8.33 23.48
C THR A 18 -10.14 9.02 22.22
N TYR A 19 -9.06 8.53 21.62
CA TYR A 19 -8.59 9.03 20.33
C TYR A 19 -9.56 8.50 19.26
N PRO A 20 -10.40 9.36 18.63
CA PRO A 20 -11.36 8.91 17.63
C PRO A 20 -10.67 8.57 16.29
N ASP A 21 -9.46 9.10 16.08
CA ASP A 21 -8.60 8.83 14.93
C ASP A 21 -7.24 8.28 15.40
N PRO A 22 -6.60 7.39 14.61
CA PRO A 22 -5.26 6.90 14.91
C PRO A 22 -4.28 8.07 15.02
N ILE A 23 -3.50 8.11 16.10
CA ILE A 23 -2.53 9.17 16.40
C ILE A 23 -1.48 9.28 15.29
N TRP A 24 -1.13 8.14 14.70
CA TRP A 24 -0.07 8.01 13.71
C TRP A 24 -0.61 7.44 12.40
N THR A 25 -0.29 8.13 11.29
CA THR A 25 -0.38 7.59 9.93
C THR A 25 1.02 7.22 9.47
N ILE A 26 1.25 5.94 9.19
CA ILE A 26 2.53 5.43 8.69
C ILE A 26 2.43 5.31 7.18
N ARG A 27 3.23 6.09 6.46
CA ARG A 27 3.35 6.03 5.00
C ARG A 27 4.39 5.00 4.63
N LEU A 28 3.98 3.96 3.92
CA LEU A 28 4.82 2.85 3.48
C LEU A 28 4.94 2.80 1.95
N LEU A 29 3.95 3.32 1.22
CA LEU A 29 3.92 3.38 -0.25
C LEU A 29 4.73 4.58 -0.72
N GLY A 30 6.01 4.34 -1.02
CA GLY A 30 7.03 5.35 -1.23
C GLY A 30 7.99 5.46 -0.04
N THR A 31 8.44 6.68 0.26
CA THR A 31 9.40 6.89 1.36
C THR A 31 8.72 6.72 2.72
N LEU A 32 9.30 5.91 3.61
CA LEU A 32 8.78 5.71 4.96
C LEU A 32 8.65 7.05 5.70
N LYS A 33 7.43 7.37 6.12
CA LYS A 33 7.14 8.52 6.97
C LYS A 33 6.17 8.15 8.07
N LEU A 34 6.33 8.78 9.22
CA LEU A 34 5.42 8.69 10.33
C LEU A 34 4.81 10.08 10.53
N GLU A 35 3.51 10.20 10.27
CA GLU A 35 2.76 11.46 10.29
C GLU A 35 1.80 11.46 11.49
N SER A 36 1.79 12.54 12.27
CA SER A 36 0.75 12.86 13.24
C SER A 36 0.16 14.22 12.92
N ARG A 37 -0.86 14.65 13.67
CA ARG A 37 -1.40 16.01 13.58
C ARG A 37 -0.34 17.11 13.80
N PHE A 38 0.75 16.81 14.52
CA PHE A 38 1.71 17.83 14.97
C PHE A 38 3.13 17.63 14.42
N SER A 39 3.43 16.49 13.81
CA SER A 39 4.79 16.16 13.40
C SER A 39 4.83 15.16 12.25
N THR A 40 5.86 15.30 11.42
CA THR A 40 6.25 14.31 10.42
C THR A 40 7.67 13.86 10.70
N ILE A 41 7.86 12.56 10.89
CA ILE A 41 9.15 11.93 11.13
C ILE A 41 9.50 11.09 9.92
N SER A 42 10.57 11.46 9.22
CA SER A 42 11.14 10.71 8.09
C SER A 42 12.53 10.15 8.39
N HIS A 43 13.14 10.57 9.51
CA HIS A 43 14.47 10.13 9.92
C HIS A 43 14.36 9.07 11.02
N PHE A 44 14.89 7.89 10.73
CA PHE A 44 14.98 6.77 11.66
C PHE A 44 16.45 6.51 12.00
N ARG A 45 16.72 6.10 13.24
CA ARG A 45 18.08 5.87 13.74
C ARG A 45 18.92 4.98 12.80
N THR A 46 18.30 3.95 12.24
CA THR A 46 18.92 3.07 11.23
C THR A 46 17.87 2.62 10.22
N ARG A 47 18.32 2.14 9.05
CA ARG A 47 17.44 1.48 8.07
C ARG A 47 16.72 0.27 8.66
N LYS A 48 17.38 -0.52 9.52
CA LYS A 48 16.77 -1.68 10.18
C LYS A 48 15.69 -1.28 11.20
N THR A 49 15.84 -0.13 11.86
CA THR A 49 14.78 0.43 12.71
C THR A 49 13.55 0.83 11.90
N ALA A 50 13.75 1.48 10.74
CA ALA A 50 12.69 1.79 9.79
C ALA A 50 11.99 0.52 9.26
N SER A 51 12.78 -0.48 8.84
CA SER A 51 12.31 -1.77 8.34
C SER A 51 11.50 -2.55 9.38
N LEU A 52 11.93 -2.54 10.66
CA LEU A 52 11.16 -3.10 11.78
C LEU A 52 9.79 -2.45 11.93
N LEU A 53 9.72 -1.11 11.92
CA LEU A 53 8.45 -0.41 12.02
C LEU A 53 7.54 -0.78 10.85
N ALA A 54 8.07 -0.75 9.62
CA ALA A 54 7.29 -1.06 8.44
C ALA A 54 6.75 -2.50 8.45
N TYR A 55 7.58 -3.47 8.85
CA TYR A 55 7.15 -4.87 8.94
C TYR A 55 6.00 -5.06 9.95
N LEU A 56 6.12 -4.45 11.13
CA LEU A 56 5.05 -4.48 12.14
C LEU A 56 3.79 -3.74 11.66
N ALA A 57 3.96 -2.64 10.93
CA ALA A 57 2.87 -1.82 10.40
C ALA A 57 2.09 -2.51 9.27
N LEU A 58 2.73 -3.36 8.47
CA LEU A 58 2.07 -4.19 7.45
C LEU A 58 1.30 -5.38 8.03
N ASN A 59 1.60 -5.75 9.28
CA ASN A 59 1.01 -6.91 9.94
C ASN A 59 0.37 -6.53 11.29
N PRO A 60 -0.47 -5.48 11.36
CA PRO A 60 -0.88 -4.89 12.63
C PRO A 60 -1.77 -5.82 13.46
N GLN A 61 -2.37 -6.84 12.85
CA GLN A 61 -3.21 -7.84 13.54
C GLN A 61 -2.40 -9.01 14.13
N ASN A 62 -1.11 -9.11 13.81
CA ASN A 62 -0.27 -10.23 14.20
C ASN A 62 0.74 -9.82 15.26
N ALA A 63 0.84 -10.63 16.32
CA ALA A 63 1.92 -10.51 17.30
C ALA A 63 3.11 -11.38 16.86
N HIS A 64 4.27 -10.75 16.62
CA HIS A 64 5.46 -11.40 16.08
C HIS A 64 6.47 -11.74 17.18
N SER A 65 7.02 -12.96 17.19
CA SER A 65 8.07 -13.31 18.16
C SER A 65 9.34 -12.51 17.91
N ARG A 66 10.09 -12.21 18.98
CA ARG A 66 11.37 -11.51 18.85
C ARG A 66 12.35 -12.28 17.97
N THR A 67 12.41 -13.60 18.11
CA THR A 67 13.25 -14.48 17.27
C THR A 67 12.93 -14.32 15.79
N LYS A 68 11.65 -14.38 15.40
CA LYS A 68 11.24 -14.21 13.99
C LYS A 68 11.66 -12.85 13.43
N LEU A 69 11.51 -11.79 14.22
CA LEU A 69 11.92 -10.44 13.80
C LEU A 69 13.43 -10.30 13.68
N ILE A 70 14.19 -11.00 14.53
CA ILE A 70 15.65 -11.04 14.45
C ILE A 70 16.08 -11.75 13.17
N ASP A 71 15.57 -12.95 12.93
CA ASP A 71 15.92 -13.75 11.75
C ASP A 71 15.56 -13.03 10.44
N LEU A 72 14.45 -12.28 10.44
CA LEU A 72 14.00 -11.51 9.28
C LEU A 72 14.90 -10.29 9.00
N LEU A 73 15.22 -9.52 10.03
CA LEU A 73 15.85 -8.20 9.86
C LEU A 73 17.37 -8.24 9.98
N TRP A 74 17.92 -9.19 10.74
CA TRP A 74 19.35 -9.38 10.96
C TRP A 74 19.74 -10.86 10.78
N PRO A 75 19.50 -11.47 9.60
CA PRO A 75 19.73 -12.89 9.36
C PRO A 75 21.19 -13.32 9.61
N ASP A 76 22.14 -12.44 9.32
CA ASP A 76 23.58 -12.75 9.42
C ASP A 76 24.18 -12.43 10.79
N SER A 77 23.36 -12.02 11.76
CA SER A 77 23.86 -11.61 13.09
C SER A 77 23.99 -12.79 14.05
N HIS A 78 25.00 -12.76 14.91
CA HIS A 78 25.07 -13.69 16.03
C HIS A 78 23.85 -13.50 16.95
N PRO A 79 23.27 -14.55 17.58
CA PRO A 79 22.02 -14.44 18.34
C PRO A 79 22.02 -13.38 19.44
N SER A 80 23.15 -13.13 20.10
CA SER A 80 23.31 -12.06 21.10
C SER A 80 23.16 -10.67 20.50
N ASP A 81 23.73 -10.48 19.32
CA ASP A 81 23.85 -9.18 18.65
C ASP A 81 22.54 -8.82 17.98
N GLY A 82 21.82 -9.81 17.42
CA GLY A 82 20.46 -9.66 16.93
C GLY A 82 19.49 -9.22 18.03
N ARG A 83 19.54 -9.84 19.22
CA ARG A 83 18.74 -9.43 20.38
C ARG A 83 19.06 -8.01 20.83
N ASN A 84 20.33 -7.65 20.88
CA ASN A 84 20.74 -6.29 21.24
C ASN A 84 20.25 -5.27 20.19
N SER A 85 20.40 -5.58 18.92
CA SER A 85 19.95 -4.74 17.80
C SER A 85 18.44 -4.52 17.85
N LEU A 86 17.66 -5.57 18.07
CA LEU A 86 16.21 -5.47 18.24
C LEU A 86 15.86 -4.58 19.44
N ARG A 87 16.51 -4.76 20.60
CA ARG A 87 16.28 -3.91 21.78
C ARG A 87 16.57 -2.44 21.50
N VAL A 88 17.68 -2.14 20.83
CA VAL A 88 18.07 -0.78 20.46
C VAL A 88 17.07 -0.16 19.48
N SER A 89 16.63 -0.90 18.46
CA SER A 89 15.63 -0.45 17.51
C SER A 89 14.27 -0.20 18.17
N LEU A 90 13.82 -1.08 19.06
CA LEU A 90 12.56 -0.88 19.81
C LEU A 90 12.60 0.34 20.72
N ASN A 91 13.72 0.58 21.40
CA ASN A 91 13.89 1.78 22.22
C ASN A 91 13.81 3.04 21.37
N ALA A 92 14.47 3.06 20.20
CA ALA A 92 14.39 4.19 19.27
C ALA A 92 12.96 4.42 18.75
N LEU A 93 12.25 3.35 18.39
CA LEU A 93 10.86 3.46 17.93
C LEU A 93 9.92 3.94 19.05
N ARG A 94 10.09 3.45 20.29
CA ARG A 94 9.30 3.95 21.43
C ARG A 94 9.52 5.44 21.68
N SER A 95 10.77 5.91 21.59
CA SER A 95 11.05 7.34 21.72
C SER A 95 10.37 8.20 20.63
N GLN A 96 10.13 7.63 19.44
CA GLN A 96 9.46 8.33 18.33
C GLN A 96 7.93 8.22 18.39
N LEU A 97 7.39 7.03 18.66
CA LEU A 97 5.96 6.71 18.62
C LEU A 97 5.23 7.01 19.93
N GLU A 98 5.94 6.98 21.06
CA GLU A 98 5.40 7.14 22.40
C GLU A 98 6.08 8.30 23.15
N PRO A 99 6.15 9.52 22.57
CA PRO A 99 6.90 10.63 23.16
C PRO A 99 6.28 11.14 24.45
N LYS A 100 4.97 10.92 24.64
CA LYS A 100 4.21 11.35 25.82
C LYS A 100 4.02 10.19 26.80
N ALA A 101 3.99 10.49 28.09
CA ALA A 101 3.90 9.50 29.16
C ALA A 101 2.62 8.63 29.08
N ASP A 102 1.52 9.20 28.61
CA ASP A 102 0.23 8.53 28.43
C ASP A 102 0.20 7.54 27.25
N LEU A 103 1.16 7.60 26.33
CA LEU A 103 1.30 6.68 25.20
C LEU A 103 2.29 5.54 25.46
N LYS A 104 3.09 5.61 26.53
CA LYS A 104 4.12 4.60 26.82
C LYS A 104 3.53 3.20 26.91
N GLY A 105 4.04 2.29 26.08
CA GLY A 105 3.61 0.89 25.99
C GLY A 105 2.25 0.67 25.32
N LYS A 106 1.61 1.70 24.75
CA LYS A 106 0.29 1.58 24.11
C LYS A 106 0.37 1.43 22.60
N VAL A 107 1.40 1.99 21.97
CA VAL A 107 1.57 1.97 20.51
C VAL A 107 2.35 0.73 20.10
N LEU A 108 3.46 0.45 20.78
CA LEU A 108 4.25 -0.78 20.60
C LEU A 108 3.99 -1.75 21.75
N LEU A 109 3.10 -2.70 21.50
CA LEU A 109 2.68 -3.70 22.48
C LEU A 109 3.75 -4.77 22.63
N ALA A 110 4.13 -5.03 23.88
CA ALA A 110 4.97 -6.17 24.26
C ALA A 110 4.09 -7.22 24.95
N LEU A 111 3.79 -8.30 24.22
CA LEU A 111 2.95 -9.41 24.67
C LEU A 111 3.84 -10.61 25.01
N GLY A 112 4.53 -10.52 26.15
CA GLY A 112 5.58 -11.48 26.54
C GLY A 112 6.79 -11.40 25.60
N ASP A 113 7.04 -12.49 24.85
CA ASP A 113 8.08 -12.53 23.80
C ASP A 113 7.60 -12.10 22.41
N ARG A 114 6.37 -11.57 22.32
CA ARG A 114 5.83 -11.07 21.07
C ARG A 114 5.73 -9.56 21.05
N LEU A 115 5.84 -9.00 19.86
CA LEU A 115 5.77 -7.58 19.56
C LEU A 115 4.68 -7.35 18.52
N GLN A 116 3.90 -6.30 18.72
CA GLN A 116 2.81 -5.91 17.83
C GLN A 116 2.68 -4.39 17.80
N LEU A 117 2.35 -3.85 16.63
CA LEU A 117 1.92 -2.46 16.53
C LEU A 117 0.41 -2.37 16.79
N ASN A 118 0.01 -1.49 17.70
CA ASN A 118 -1.40 -1.34 18.05
C ASN A 118 -2.17 -0.56 16.95
N SER A 119 -3.04 -1.24 16.23
CA SER A 119 -3.87 -0.63 15.17
C SER A 119 -4.86 0.42 15.68
N GLN A 120 -5.12 0.49 16.98
CA GLN A 120 -5.94 1.58 17.55
C GLN A 120 -5.21 2.94 17.46
N PHE A 121 -3.88 2.94 17.49
CA PHE A 121 -3.07 4.15 17.50
C PHE A 121 -2.39 4.43 16.17
N CYS A 122 -2.34 3.45 15.27
CA CYS A 122 -1.65 3.53 14.00
C CYS A 122 -2.55 3.09 12.85
N THR A 123 -2.47 3.81 11.73
CA THR A 123 -3.02 3.41 10.43
C THR A 123 -1.93 3.50 9.38
N THR A 124 -2.03 2.71 8.31
CA THR A 124 -1.10 2.77 7.20
C THR A 124 -1.80 3.16 5.90
N ASP A 125 -1.07 3.76 4.97
CA ASP A 125 -1.55 3.96 3.60
C ASP A 125 -1.83 2.62 2.88
N VAL A 126 -1.06 1.58 3.17
CA VAL A 126 -1.30 0.20 2.70
C VAL A 126 -2.63 -0.37 3.21
N ASP A 127 -2.92 -0.24 4.50
CA ASP A 127 -4.19 -0.71 5.08
C ASP A 127 -5.37 0.02 4.46
N ARG A 128 -5.26 1.35 4.27
CA ARG A 128 -6.29 2.17 3.63
C ARG A 128 -6.48 1.78 2.17
N PHE A 129 -5.39 1.58 1.44
CA PHE A 129 -5.40 1.08 0.06
C PHE A 129 -6.20 -0.23 -0.02
N GLN A 130 -5.81 -1.23 0.75
CA GLN A 130 -6.44 -2.55 0.75
C GLN A 130 -7.88 -2.52 1.28
N GLN A 131 -8.19 -1.67 2.26
CA GLN A 131 -9.55 -1.52 2.77
C GLN A 131 -10.48 -1.03 1.66
N HIS A 132 -10.10 -0.01 0.90
CA HIS A 132 -10.90 0.46 -0.22
C HIS A 132 -11.08 -0.61 -1.30
N LEU A 133 -10.07 -1.45 -1.58
CA LEU A 133 -10.25 -2.57 -2.51
C LEU A 133 -11.30 -3.58 -1.99
N ARG A 134 -11.22 -3.94 -0.70
CA ARG A 134 -12.22 -4.83 -0.06
C ARG A 134 -13.63 -4.24 -0.08
N ASP A 135 -13.75 -2.93 0.17
CA ASP A 135 -15.03 -2.24 0.14
C ASP A 135 -15.61 -2.17 -1.29
N ALA A 136 -14.76 -1.99 -2.30
CA ALA A 136 -15.15 -2.06 -3.70
C ALA A 136 -15.67 -3.46 -4.08
N ASP A 137 -15.01 -4.52 -3.64
CA ASP A 137 -15.39 -5.91 -3.94
C ASP A 137 -16.74 -6.28 -3.30
N ARG A 138 -17.03 -5.75 -2.11
CA ARG A 138 -18.31 -5.97 -1.39
C ARG A 138 -19.46 -5.10 -1.90
N THR A 139 -19.15 -4.06 -2.64
CA THR A 139 -20.14 -3.10 -3.13
C THR A 139 -20.82 -3.61 -4.39
N ALA A 140 -22.15 -3.62 -4.47
CA ALA A 140 -22.84 -3.98 -5.71
C ALA A 140 -22.89 -2.83 -6.72
N GLN A 141 -23.11 -1.60 -6.23
CA GLN A 141 -23.32 -0.41 -7.07
C GLN A 141 -22.03 0.07 -7.73
N GLN A 142 -22.02 0.14 -9.06
CA GLN A 142 -20.85 0.52 -9.87
C GLN A 142 -20.25 1.88 -9.45
N GLN A 143 -21.07 2.90 -9.24
CA GLN A 143 -20.60 4.24 -8.89
C GLN A 143 -19.85 4.27 -7.53
N LYS A 144 -20.26 3.43 -6.58
CA LYS A 144 -19.57 3.26 -5.29
C LYS A 144 -18.27 2.46 -5.45
N LYS A 145 -18.22 1.46 -6.35
CA LYS A 145 -16.95 0.78 -6.69
C LYS A 145 -15.92 1.76 -7.25
N ILE A 146 -16.34 2.61 -8.18
CA ILE A 146 -15.50 3.66 -8.78
C ILE A 146 -14.93 4.58 -7.69
N PHE A 147 -15.78 5.05 -6.76
CA PHE A 147 -15.33 5.85 -5.62
C PHE A 147 -14.25 5.13 -4.82
N HIS A 148 -14.48 3.87 -4.43
CA HIS A 148 -13.50 3.11 -3.65
C HIS A 148 -12.20 2.87 -4.42
N TRP A 149 -12.23 2.53 -5.71
CA TRP A 149 -11.00 2.41 -6.51
C TRP A 149 -10.25 3.74 -6.61
N GLN A 150 -10.94 4.86 -6.78
CA GLN A 150 -10.30 6.19 -6.79
C GLN A 150 -9.63 6.51 -5.46
N GLU A 151 -10.30 6.26 -4.33
CA GLU A 151 -9.72 6.47 -3.00
C GLU A 151 -8.55 5.53 -2.71
N ALA A 152 -8.60 4.28 -3.20
CA ALA A 152 -7.48 3.36 -3.14
C ALA A 152 -6.26 3.92 -3.88
N LEU A 153 -6.43 4.32 -5.15
CA LEU A 153 -5.31 4.83 -5.96
C LEU A 153 -4.66 6.08 -5.35
N LYS A 154 -5.41 6.92 -4.64
CA LYS A 154 -4.85 8.07 -3.91
C LYS A 154 -3.90 7.69 -2.77
N GLN A 155 -4.02 6.48 -2.21
CA GLN A 155 -3.12 6.02 -1.16
C GLN A 155 -1.79 5.50 -1.72
N TYR A 156 -1.74 5.11 -2.99
CA TYR A 156 -0.55 4.52 -3.61
C TYR A 156 0.41 5.61 -4.10
N GLY A 157 1.32 6.04 -3.22
CA GLY A 157 2.33 7.05 -3.52
C GLY A 157 3.57 6.55 -4.28
N GLY A 158 3.72 5.23 -4.43
CA GLY A 158 4.86 4.58 -5.05
C GLY A 158 5.06 3.16 -4.51
N ASP A 159 6.11 2.49 -4.98
CA ASP A 159 6.45 1.14 -4.51
C ASP A 159 6.74 1.12 -3.01
N LEU A 160 6.46 -0.01 -2.36
CA LEU A 160 6.67 -0.19 -0.93
C LEU A 160 8.16 -0.04 -0.58
N LEU A 161 8.50 0.92 0.29
CA LEU A 161 9.85 1.12 0.82
C LEU A 161 10.96 1.00 -0.25
N PRO A 162 11.00 1.83 -1.29
CA PRO A 162 11.82 1.62 -2.48
C PRO A 162 13.34 1.67 -2.24
N SER A 163 13.77 1.98 -1.02
CA SER A 163 15.18 2.00 -0.60
C SER A 163 15.61 0.76 0.22
N ASP A 164 14.67 -0.13 0.54
CA ASP A 164 14.90 -1.37 1.27
C ASP A 164 14.85 -2.57 0.31
N THR A 165 15.99 -3.23 0.13
CA THR A 165 16.17 -4.37 -0.78
C THR A 165 16.05 -5.71 -0.05
N SER A 166 15.38 -5.74 1.10
CA SER A 166 15.12 -6.99 1.81
C SER A 166 14.11 -7.83 1.02
N ILE A 167 14.34 -9.15 0.95
CA ILE A 167 13.49 -10.09 0.19
C ILE A 167 12.00 -9.96 0.53
N TRP A 168 11.67 -9.75 1.80
CA TRP A 168 10.28 -9.59 2.24
C TRP A 168 9.63 -8.30 1.69
N VAL A 169 10.42 -7.24 1.50
CA VAL A 169 9.96 -5.98 0.90
C VAL A 169 9.69 -6.18 -0.57
N GLU A 170 10.60 -6.84 -1.30
CA GLU A 170 10.43 -7.13 -2.73
C GLU A 170 9.15 -7.91 -3.01
N GLN A 171 8.90 -8.96 -2.22
CA GLN A 171 7.69 -9.78 -2.33
C GLN A 171 6.42 -8.96 -2.11
N GLU A 172 6.39 -8.15 -1.05
CA GLU A 172 5.22 -7.36 -0.70
C GLU A 172 5.03 -6.16 -1.65
N ALA A 173 6.12 -5.55 -2.11
CA ALA A 173 6.11 -4.49 -3.12
C ALA A 173 5.51 -5.01 -4.44
N GLY A 174 5.95 -6.18 -4.92
CA GLY A 174 5.38 -6.83 -6.11
C GLY A 174 3.87 -7.08 -5.95
N ARG A 175 3.47 -7.69 -4.83
CA ARG A 175 2.04 -7.95 -4.55
C ARG A 175 1.20 -6.66 -4.53
N LEU A 176 1.71 -5.58 -3.93
CA LEU A 176 1.01 -4.30 -3.87
C LEU A 176 0.97 -3.60 -5.24
N ARG A 177 2.03 -3.71 -6.04
CA ARG A 177 2.09 -3.21 -7.41
C ARG A 177 1.08 -3.91 -8.31
N ASP A 178 0.94 -5.24 -8.20
CA ASP A 178 -0.05 -6.01 -8.95
C ASP A 178 -1.48 -5.58 -8.61
N LEU A 179 -1.76 -5.37 -7.32
CA LEU A 179 -3.05 -4.83 -6.88
C LEU A 179 -3.31 -3.42 -7.41
N HIS A 180 -2.29 -2.56 -7.43
CA HIS A 180 -2.40 -1.21 -7.96
C HIS A 180 -2.68 -1.23 -9.47
N LEU A 181 -1.93 -2.02 -10.24
CA LEU A 181 -2.12 -2.23 -11.67
C LEU A 181 -3.54 -2.74 -11.99
N ALA A 182 -3.98 -3.78 -11.29
CA ALA A 182 -5.32 -4.33 -11.44
C ALA A 182 -6.40 -3.28 -11.12
N THR A 183 -6.17 -2.42 -10.13
CA THR A 183 -7.10 -1.35 -9.75
C THR A 183 -7.18 -0.27 -10.83
N LEU A 184 -6.04 0.14 -11.41
CA LEU A 184 -6.01 1.06 -12.55
C LEU A 184 -6.82 0.51 -13.73
N CYS A 185 -6.63 -0.76 -14.07
CA CYS A 185 -7.38 -1.41 -15.15
C CYS A 185 -8.89 -1.49 -14.85
N ARG A 186 -9.28 -1.92 -13.65
CA ARG A 186 -10.70 -2.01 -13.25
C ARG A 186 -11.39 -0.65 -13.28
N LEU A 187 -10.73 0.38 -12.74
CA LEU A 187 -11.26 1.74 -12.74
C LEU A 187 -11.35 2.30 -14.16
N GLY A 188 -10.30 2.14 -14.98
CA GLY A 188 -10.32 2.61 -16.37
C GLY A 188 -11.41 1.93 -17.20
N GLN A 189 -11.60 0.62 -17.04
CA GLN A 189 -12.67 -0.12 -17.71
C GLN A 189 -14.07 0.36 -17.29
N ALA A 190 -14.26 0.60 -15.98
CA ALA A 190 -15.51 1.11 -15.44
C ALA A 190 -15.86 2.49 -15.99
N LEU A 191 -14.88 3.40 -16.01
CA LEU A 191 -15.06 4.76 -16.52
C LEU A 191 -15.32 4.77 -18.03
N LEU A 192 -14.65 3.88 -18.78
CA LEU A 192 -14.91 3.70 -20.20
C LEU A 192 -16.36 3.24 -20.45
N GLY A 193 -16.88 2.33 -19.60
CA GLY A 193 -18.27 1.89 -19.65
C GLY A 193 -19.29 2.99 -19.36
N GLU A 194 -18.93 3.97 -18.52
CA GLU A 194 -19.74 5.16 -18.23
C GLU A 194 -19.57 6.30 -19.26
N GLY A 195 -18.75 6.10 -20.30
CA GLY A 195 -18.47 7.13 -21.31
C GLY A 195 -17.52 8.24 -20.83
N LYS A 196 -16.90 8.10 -19.66
CA LYS A 196 -15.90 9.03 -19.11
C LYS A 196 -14.52 8.78 -19.73
N ASN A 197 -14.47 8.91 -21.05
CA ASN A 197 -13.34 8.44 -21.88
C ASN A 197 -12.00 9.12 -21.54
N ASP A 198 -11.99 10.41 -21.23
CA ASP A 198 -10.75 11.12 -20.90
C ASP A 198 -10.13 10.64 -19.58
N LEU A 199 -10.96 10.35 -18.57
CA LEU A 199 -10.49 9.76 -17.32
C LEU A 199 -10.00 8.33 -17.55
N ALA A 200 -10.74 7.54 -18.34
CA ALA A 200 -10.31 6.19 -18.71
C ALA A 200 -8.95 6.21 -19.44
N LEU A 201 -8.72 7.19 -20.32
CA LEU A 201 -7.45 7.37 -21.03
C LEU A 201 -6.30 7.63 -20.06
N SER A 202 -6.52 8.49 -19.05
CA SER A 202 -5.52 8.79 -18.03
C SER A 202 -5.13 7.54 -17.23
N TYR A 203 -6.10 6.77 -16.73
CA TYR A 203 -5.82 5.57 -15.94
C TYR A 203 -5.23 4.43 -16.78
N ALA A 204 -5.68 4.26 -18.02
CA ALA A 204 -5.11 3.27 -18.94
C ALA A 204 -3.65 3.59 -19.29
N GLY A 205 -3.33 4.87 -19.52
CA GLY A 205 -1.96 5.33 -19.75
C GLY A 205 -1.06 5.10 -18.54
N GLN A 206 -1.54 5.40 -17.33
CA GLN A 206 -0.82 5.11 -16.08
C GLN A 206 -0.55 3.61 -15.93
N ALA A 207 -1.52 2.75 -16.26
CA ALA A 207 -1.35 1.29 -16.18
C ALA A 207 -0.25 0.78 -17.13
N VAL A 208 -0.21 1.27 -18.38
CA VAL A 208 0.85 0.94 -19.35
C VAL A 208 2.22 1.48 -18.93
N GLN A 209 2.28 2.66 -18.30
CA GLN A 209 3.54 3.19 -17.77
C GLN A 209 4.06 2.37 -16.59
N LEU A 210 3.16 1.87 -15.74
CA LEU A 210 3.50 1.04 -14.60
C LEU A 210 4.00 -0.34 -15.03
N ASP A 211 3.33 -0.94 -16.01
CA ASP A 211 3.74 -2.22 -16.59
C ASP A 211 3.62 -2.21 -18.12
N PRO A 212 4.73 -1.89 -18.83
CA PRO A 212 4.77 -1.89 -20.29
C PRO A 212 4.58 -3.27 -20.93
N LEU A 213 4.70 -4.36 -20.17
CA LEU A 213 4.55 -5.73 -20.67
C LEU A 213 3.11 -6.26 -20.54
N CYS A 214 2.27 -5.60 -19.73
CA CYS A 214 0.93 -6.09 -19.42
C CYS A 214 -0.07 -5.92 -20.58
N GLU A 215 -0.41 -7.01 -21.27
CA GLU A 215 -1.39 -7.02 -22.35
C GLU A 215 -2.74 -6.40 -21.98
N THR A 216 -3.23 -6.65 -20.75
CA THR A 216 -4.51 -6.12 -20.28
C THR A 216 -4.49 -4.59 -20.21
N CYS A 217 -3.37 -3.98 -19.81
CA CYS A 217 -3.21 -2.53 -19.77
C CYS A 217 -3.26 -1.93 -21.17
N HIS A 218 -2.53 -2.55 -22.11
CA HIS A 218 -2.51 -2.13 -23.50
C HIS A 218 -3.87 -2.30 -24.19
N LEU A 219 -4.58 -3.41 -23.92
CA LEU A 219 -5.94 -3.66 -24.42
C LEU A 219 -6.90 -2.57 -23.96
N LEU A 220 -6.88 -2.22 -22.67
CA LEU A 220 -7.72 -1.14 -22.14
C LEU A 220 -7.41 0.18 -22.86
N LEU A 221 -6.14 0.54 -23.01
CA LEU A 221 -5.73 1.78 -23.69
C LEU A 221 -6.18 1.82 -25.16
N MET A 222 -6.06 0.69 -25.88
CA MET A 222 -6.58 0.55 -27.24
C MET A 222 -8.10 0.71 -27.31
N GLN A 223 -8.84 0.09 -26.39
CA GLN A 223 -10.29 0.24 -26.31
C GLN A 223 -10.70 1.70 -26.08
N VAL A 224 -9.98 2.43 -25.23
CA VAL A 224 -10.21 3.86 -25.01
C VAL A 224 -9.97 4.66 -26.29
N TYR A 225 -8.89 4.40 -27.03
CA TYR A 225 -8.62 5.08 -28.30
C TYR A 225 -9.71 4.82 -29.34
N VAL A 226 -10.22 3.59 -29.44
CA VAL A 226 -11.35 3.26 -30.33
C VAL A 226 -12.60 4.04 -29.92
N LYS A 227 -12.93 4.10 -28.63
CA LYS A 227 -14.08 4.86 -28.11
C LYS A 227 -13.96 6.36 -28.36
N LEU A 228 -12.74 6.90 -28.38
CA LEU A 228 -12.45 8.29 -28.72
C LEU A 228 -12.37 8.55 -30.24
N ASN A 229 -12.70 7.57 -31.09
CA ASN A 229 -12.59 7.63 -32.55
C ASN A 229 -11.15 7.95 -33.03
N ARG A 230 -10.14 7.33 -32.38
CA ARG A 230 -8.71 7.47 -32.70
C ARG A 230 -8.07 6.10 -33.04
N PRO A 231 -8.56 5.38 -34.05
CA PRO A 231 -8.10 4.02 -34.36
C PRO A 231 -6.61 3.95 -34.69
N ALA A 232 -6.04 4.98 -35.35
CA ALA A 232 -4.61 5.04 -35.63
C ALA A 232 -3.73 4.94 -34.36
N ARG A 233 -4.17 5.55 -33.24
CA ARG A 233 -3.45 5.42 -31.96
C ARG A 233 -3.57 4.02 -31.35
N ALA A 234 -4.73 3.37 -31.51
CA ALA A 234 -4.90 1.98 -31.06
C ALA A 234 -3.96 1.03 -31.82
N ILE A 235 -3.83 1.21 -33.13
CA ILE A 235 -2.91 0.43 -33.98
C ILE A 235 -1.45 0.66 -33.54
N GLN A 236 -1.05 1.91 -33.35
CA GLN A 236 0.30 2.24 -32.85
C GLN A 236 0.58 1.60 -31.49
N GLN A 237 -0.40 1.60 -30.58
CA GLN A 237 -0.27 0.97 -29.27
C GLN A 237 -0.03 -0.54 -29.38
N TYR A 238 -0.78 -1.23 -30.24
CA TYR A 238 -0.56 -2.66 -30.50
C TYR A 238 0.83 -2.94 -31.09
N GLN A 239 1.28 -2.12 -32.04
CA GLN A 239 2.61 -2.26 -32.64
C GLN A 239 3.72 -2.09 -31.60
N GLN A 240 3.58 -1.11 -30.70
CA GLN A 240 4.51 -0.91 -29.60
C GLN A 240 4.56 -2.14 -28.68
N LEU A 241 3.40 -2.68 -28.28
CA LEU A 241 3.35 -3.89 -27.46
C LEU A 241 4.01 -5.08 -28.15
N LYS A 242 3.71 -5.29 -29.45
CA LYS A 242 4.30 -6.36 -30.27
C LYS A 242 5.82 -6.27 -30.31
N GLN A 243 6.37 -5.06 -30.45
CA GLN A 243 7.82 -4.84 -30.42
C GLN A 243 8.42 -5.18 -29.07
N ILE A 244 7.81 -4.71 -27.97
CA ILE A 244 8.28 -5.01 -26.62
C ILE A 244 8.29 -6.52 -26.37
N TRP A 245 7.20 -7.23 -26.70
CA TRP A 245 7.10 -8.68 -26.51
C TRP A 245 8.06 -9.48 -27.37
N ALA A 246 8.29 -9.06 -28.62
CA ALA A 246 9.27 -9.70 -29.48
C ALA A 246 10.69 -9.55 -28.92
N LEU A 247 11.02 -8.39 -28.33
CA LEU A 247 12.33 -8.14 -27.72
C LEU A 247 12.51 -8.92 -26.40
N GLU A 248 11.54 -8.87 -25.51
CA GLU A 248 11.66 -9.44 -24.15
C GLU A 248 11.41 -10.97 -24.12
N PHE A 249 10.48 -11.47 -24.95
CA PHE A 249 10.01 -12.86 -24.88
C PHE A 249 10.14 -13.65 -26.19
N GLN A 250 10.59 -13.01 -27.27
CA GLN A 250 10.71 -13.64 -28.60
C GLN A 250 9.39 -14.27 -29.10
N CYS A 251 8.26 -13.69 -28.69
CA CYS A 251 6.94 -14.17 -29.07
C CYS A 251 5.99 -12.99 -29.32
N LEU A 252 4.82 -13.30 -29.89
CA LEU A 252 3.74 -12.32 -30.09
C LEU A 252 2.83 -12.27 -28.85
N PRO A 253 2.14 -11.13 -28.61
CA PRO A 253 1.09 -11.04 -27.59
C PRO A 253 0.02 -12.11 -27.77
N SER A 254 -0.70 -12.47 -26.71
CA SER A 254 -1.67 -13.57 -26.68
C SER A 254 -2.63 -13.62 -27.88
N SER A 255 -3.06 -14.84 -28.22
CA SER A 255 -4.06 -15.04 -29.29
C SER A 255 -5.36 -14.28 -29.01
N ALA A 256 -5.78 -14.16 -27.74
CA ALA A 256 -6.96 -13.41 -27.35
C ALA A 256 -6.86 -11.92 -27.75
N LEU A 257 -5.71 -11.29 -27.49
CA LEU A 257 -5.47 -9.91 -27.88
C LEU A 257 -5.39 -9.76 -29.40
N ARG A 258 -4.69 -10.67 -30.09
CA ARG A 258 -4.59 -10.65 -31.56
C ARG A 258 -5.97 -10.77 -32.22
N HIS A 259 -6.83 -11.65 -31.74
CA HIS A 259 -8.21 -11.77 -32.23
C HIS A 259 -9.04 -10.50 -32.01
N TRP A 260 -8.85 -9.81 -30.88
CA TRP A 260 -9.52 -8.53 -30.65
C TRP A 260 -9.05 -7.47 -31.65
N VAL A 261 -7.74 -7.38 -31.88
CA VAL A 261 -7.13 -6.45 -32.84
C VAL A 261 -7.66 -6.67 -34.26
N THR A 262 -7.71 -7.91 -34.74
CA THR A 262 -8.28 -8.22 -36.07
C THR A 262 -9.74 -7.79 -36.16
N ARG A 263 -10.54 -8.11 -35.14
CA ARG A 263 -11.99 -7.87 -35.17
C ARG A 263 -12.35 -6.39 -35.07
N VAL A 264 -11.63 -5.62 -34.25
CA VAL A 264 -12.01 -4.24 -33.91
C VAL A 264 -11.21 -3.21 -34.72
N LEU A 265 -9.92 -3.45 -34.97
CA LEU A 265 -9.06 -2.53 -35.69
C LEU A 265 -8.96 -2.87 -37.19
N ASN A 266 -9.46 -4.04 -37.60
CA ASN A 266 -9.43 -4.52 -38.99
C ASN A 266 -8.01 -4.55 -39.59
N ILE A 267 -7.01 -4.94 -38.78
CA ILE A 267 -5.63 -5.13 -39.21
C ILE A 267 -5.21 -6.60 -39.04
N ASN A 268 -4.28 -7.07 -39.86
CA ASN A 268 -3.64 -8.37 -39.66
C ASN A 268 -2.66 -8.26 -38.48
N PRO A 269 -2.86 -9.00 -37.36
CA PRO A 269 -2.04 -8.87 -36.17
C PRO A 269 -0.65 -9.50 -36.29
N ASP A 270 -0.46 -10.39 -37.27
CA ASP A 270 0.77 -11.16 -37.47
C ASP A 270 1.80 -10.41 -38.33
N VAL A 271 1.34 -9.47 -39.16
CA VAL A 271 2.18 -8.51 -39.92
C VAL A 271 2.67 -7.41 -38.98
#